data_AF-A0A0N1DRP3-F1
#
_entry.id   AF-A0A0N1DRP3-F1
#
_cell.length_a   1.000
_cell.length_b   1.000
_cell.length_c   1.000
_cell.angle_alpha   90.00
_cell.angle_beta   90.00
_cell.angle_gamma   90.00
#
_symmetry.space_group_name_H-M   'P 1'
#
loop_
_entity.id
_entity.type
_entity.pdbx_description
1 polymer ?
#
loop_
_entity_poly.entity_id
_entity_poly.type
_entity_poly.pdbx_seq_one_letter_code
_entity_poly.pdbx_strand_id
1 'polypeptide(L)'
;MKLGLLLLATLPIATYAQDSIAVSSSSKYPNTFSSGSANVQTFDNKARRFNDWSISVGGGGAFMTHADLTSFYDKKINWGYNSYVSIDKQINHIFGLSIIYQRGETNQKAQLDGVAGQLAGVGVAKTKYDQIALMGDINFSNLLRRVDNHSPYRWALHGYAGIGFMGYHTSLHDNNEYRWSTNPARVPLFIDQKIDINSFYSQFGLGLKYNVSKLIDVEARAMYILSGDDEFDGGGWAGPGDYDVNSKVSKYNMLNKHRSDNMMTVNLGVSFKLGKHMSSLAWHDPLQEAYYRTSVLENASTDFVVCEKGDNDNDGVCDDWDRELNTPAGARVDGAGVALDMDLDGVIDLYDKCVTVPGPPENNGCPTTK
;
A
#
# COMPACT_ATOMS: atom_id res chain seq x y z
N MET A 1 12.75 -32.19 -21.66
CA MET A 1 12.10 -32.61 -20.39
C MET A 1 11.16 -31.49 -19.96
N LYS A 2 9.90 -31.82 -19.69
CA LYS A 2 8.79 -30.87 -19.46
C LYS A 2 8.92 -30.20 -18.09
N LEU A 3 9.34 -28.93 -18.06
CA LEU A 3 9.33 -28.08 -16.86
C LEU A 3 7.99 -27.30 -16.69
N GLY A 4 7.12 -27.34 -17.70
CA GLY A 4 5.89 -26.53 -17.76
C GLY A 4 4.68 -27.05 -16.98
N LEU A 5 4.78 -28.19 -16.29
CA LEU A 5 3.65 -28.78 -15.57
C LEU A 5 3.68 -28.57 -14.05
N LEU A 6 4.77 -28.05 -13.47
CA LEU A 6 4.87 -27.88 -12.01
C LEU A 6 4.25 -26.56 -11.50
N LEU A 7 4.17 -25.52 -12.34
CA LEU A 7 3.65 -24.19 -11.95
C LEU A 7 2.11 -24.08 -12.01
N LEU A 8 1.44 -24.98 -12.73
CA LEU A 8 -0.03 -25.06 -12.78
C LEU A 8 -0.62 -25.90 -11.65
N ALA A 9 0.19 -26.73 -10.99
CA ALA A 9 -0.25 -27.58 -9.87
C ALA A 9 -0.18 -26.88 -8.50
N THR A 10 0.50 -25.74 -8.39
CA THR A 10 0.67 -25.02 -7.10
C THR A 10 -0.41 -23.98 -6.83
N LEU A 11 -1.17 -23.55 -7.85
CA LEU A 11 -2.23 -22.55 -7.71
C LEU A 11 -3.54 -23.06 -7.07
N PRO A 12 -3.97 -24.33 -7.20
CA PRO A 12 -5.15 -24.83 -6.47
C PRO A 12 -4.84 -25.25 -5.03
N ILE A 13 -3.57 -25.50 -4.68
CA ILE A 13 -3.21 -26.00 -3.33
C ILE A 13 -3.33 -24.88 -2.28
N ALA A 14 -3.19 -23.62 -2.68
CA ALA A 14 -3.40 -22.47 -1.80
C ALA A 14 -4.88 -22.23 -1.47
N THR A 15 -5.84 -22.67 -2.31
CA THR A 15 -7.27 -22.49 -2.04
C THR A 15 -7.87 -23.60 -1.19
N TYR A 16 -7.26 -24.79 -1.13
CA TYR A 16 -7.76 -25.92 -0.33
C TYR A 16 -7.16 -26.01 1.08
N ALA A 17 -6.12 -25.22 1.40
CA ALA A 17 -5.51 -25.24 2.73
C ALA A 17 -6.38 -24.58 3.82
N GLN A 18 -7.44 -23.84 3.44
CA GLN A 18 -8.35 -23.21 4.41
C GLN A 18 -9.56 -24.08 4.80
N ASP A 19 -9.87 -25.14 4.06
CA ASP A 19 -11.07 -25.96 4.31
C ASP A 19 -10.85 -27.14 5.28
N SER A 20 -9.60 -27.51 5.57
CA SER A 20 -9.28 -28.75 6.32
C SER A 20 -9.01 -28.55 7.81
N ILE A 21 -9.12 -27.33 8.33
CA ILE A 21 -9.22 -27.12 9.78
C ILE A 21 -10.71 -27.18 10.08
N ALA A 22 -11.17 -28.31 10.63
CA ALA A 22 -12.53 -28.46 11.15
C ALA A 22 -12.78 -27.41 12.25
N VAL A 23 -13.23 -26.22 11.85
CA VAL A 23 -13.61 -25.15 12.77
C VAL A 23 -15.02 -25.45 13.24
N SER A 24 -15.12 -25.92 14.48
CA SER A 24 -16.34 -25.85 15.27
C SER A 24 -16.87 -24.42 15.21
N SER A 25 -17.94 -24.21 14.45
CA SER A 25 -18.67 -22.96 14.35
C SER A 25 -19.41 -22.71 15.66
N SER A 26 -18.69 -22.35 16.71
CA SER A 26 -19.32 -21.52 17.74
C SER A 26 -19.51 -20.14 17.10
N SER A 27 -20.76 -19.77 16.89
CA SER A 27 -21.20 -18.49 16.31
C SER A 27 -20.92 -17.28 17.23
N LYS A 28 -19.94 -17.37 18.12
CA LYS A 28 -19.63 -16.37 19.14
C LYS A 28 -18.16 -15.97 19.05
N TYR A 29 -17.95 -14.72 18.65
CA TYR A 29 -16.70 -14.01 18.90
C TYR A 29 -16.61 -13.64 20.39
N PRO A 30 -15.41 -13.58 20.98
CA PRO A 30 -14.08 -13.84 20.38
C PRO A 30 -13.70 -15.33 20.37
N ASN A 31 -12.91 -15.75 19.36
CA ASN A 31 -12.30 -17.09 19.27
C ASN A 31 -10.76 -17.01 19.04
N THR A 32 -10.06 -18.14 19.09
CA THR A 32 -8.58 -18.26 18.98
C THR A 32 -7.99 -17.72 17.67
N PHE A 33 -8.80 -17.48 16.65
CA PHE A 33 -8.38 -16.93 15.35
C PHE A 33 -8.82 -15.47 15.14
N SER A 34 -9.50 -14.87 16.13
CA SER A 34 -9.84 -13.46 16.15
C SER A 34 -8.91 -12.70 17.08
N SER A 35 -8.69 -11.41 16.84
CA SER A 35 -7.86 -10.52 17.67
C SER A 35 -8.44 -10.24 19.08
N GLY A 36 -9.36 -11.08 19.58
CA GLY A 36 -10.16 -10.81 20.77
C GLY A 36 -11.25 -9.75 20.53
N SER A 37 -11.40 -9.23 19.31
CA SER A 37 -12.39 -8.20 18.98
C SER A 37 -13.80 -8.79 18.94
N ALA A 38 -14.75 -8.12 19.59
CA ALA A 38 -16.19 -8.41 19.46
C ALA A 38 -16.75 -8.01 18.07
N ASN A 39 -15.99 -7.26 17.27
CA ASN A 39 -16.37 -6.77 15.94
C ASN A 39 -15.56 -7.46 14.84
N VAL A 40 -15.78 -8.77 14.66
CA VAL A 40 -15.26 -9.49 13.50
C VAL A 40 -16.33 -9.50 12.41
N GLN A 41 -16.01 -8.95 11.25
CA GLN A 41 -16.87 -9.01 10.07
C GLN A 41 -16.31 -10.04 9.09
N THR A 42 -17.20 -10.69 8.35
CA THR A 42 -16.82 -11.57 7.23
C THR A 42 -16.03 -10.79 6.19
N PHE A 43 -15.04 -11.43 5.56
CA PHE A 43 -14.25 -10.85 4.46
C PHE A 43 -15.09 -10.80 3.17
N ASP A 44 -16.12 -9.95 3.17
CA ASP A 44 -16.98 -9.71 2.02
C ASP A 44 -16.87 -8.25 1.54
N ASN A 45 -17.52 -7.96 0.41
CA ASN A 45 -17.52 -6.60 -0.15
C ASN A 45 -18.39 -5.61 0.66
N LYS A 46 -19.21 -6.08 1.60
CA LYS A 46 -20.11 -5.24 2.40
C LYS A 46 -19.36 -4.58 3.55
N ALA A 47 -18.36 -5.25 4.11
CA ALA A 47 -17.49 -4.74 5.17
C ALA A 47 -16.43 -3.72 4.69
N ARG A 48 -16.30 -3.49 3.37
CA ARG A 48 -15.30 -2.55 2.83
C ARG A 48 -15.59 -1.13 3.30
N ARG A 49 -14.56 -0.46 3.85
CA ARG A 49 -14.62 0.93 4.30
C ARG A 49 -13.96 1.90 3.33
N PHE A 50 -13.18 1.40 2.38
CA PHE A 50 -12.31 2.20 1.51
C PHE A 50 -12.45 1.81 0.04
N ASN A 51 -12.20 2.78 -0.85
CA ASN A 51 -12.04 2.51 -2.27
C ASN A 51 -10.67 1.87 -2.50
N ASP A 52 -10.67 0.74 -3.19
CA ASP A 52 -9.49 -0.10 -3.40
C ASP A 52 -9.21 -0.40 -4.88
N TRP A 53 -10.02 0.16 -5.79
CA TRP A 53 -9.81 0.11 -7.24
C TRP A 53 -9.52 1.49 -7.80
N SER A 54 -8.66 1.56 -8.80
CA SER A 54 -8.44 2.77 -9.60
C SER A 54 -8.17 2.45 -11.06
N ILE A 55 -8.42 3.43 -11.92
CA ILE A 55 -7.96 3.42 -13.31
C ILE A 55 -6.98 4.57 -13.48
N SER A 56 -5.78 4.28 -13.94
CA SER A 56 -4.76 5.31 -14.18
C SER A 56 -4.49 5.45 -15.67
N VAL A 57 -4.38 6.70 -16.13
CA VAL A 57 -4.04 7.02 -17.52
C VAL A 57 -2.95 8.07 -17.53
N GLY A 58 -1.99 7.96 -18.45
CA GLY A 58 -0.90 8.92 -18.52
C GLY A 58 -0.01 8.74 -19.72
N GLY A 59 0.99 9.61 -19.82
CA GLY A 59 1.99 9.56 -20.87
C GLY A 59 3.12 10.54 -20.66
N GLY A 60 4.14 10.44 -21.50
CA GLY A 60 5.32 11.29 -21.42
C GLY A 60 6.42 10.82 -22.37
N GLY A 61 7.67 11.01 -21.97
CA GLY A 61 8.83 10.71 -22.80
C GLY A 61 9.27 9.25 -22.68
N ALA A 62 9.76 8.69 -23.78
CA ALA A 62 10.41 7.38 -23.84
C ALA A 62 11.81 7.53 -24.44
N PHE A 63 12.79 6.85 -23.86
CA PHE A 63 14.20 6.98 -24.23
C PHE A 63 14.89 5.63 -24.21
N MET A 64 15.53 5.25 -25.30
CA MET A 64 16.45 4.12 -25.31
C MET A 64 17.73 4.53 -24.56
N THR A 65 18.09 3.79 -23.52
CA THR A 65 19.14 4.22 -22.58
C THR A 65 20.35 3.28 -22.57
N HIS A 66 20.12 1.99 -22.34
CA HIS A 66 21.16 0.97 -22.28
C HIS A 66 20.89 -0.01 -23.42
N ALA A 67 21.42 0.32 -24.59
CA ALA A 67 21.25 -0.39 -25.85
C ALA A 67 22.44 -0.07 -26.78
N ASP A 68 22.50 -0.67 -27.95
CA ASP A 68 23.47 -0.30 -28.99
C ASP A 68 23.16 1.08 -29.59
N LEU A 69 21.91 1.29 -29.99
CA LEU A 69 21.35 2.57 -30.40
C LEU A 69 20.66 3.23 -29.22
N THR A 70 21.10 4.43 -28.87
CA THR A 70 20.53 5.18 -27.74
C THR A 70 19.79 6.44 -28.19
N SER A 71 18.83 6.88 -27.38
CA SER A 71 18.15 8.16 -27.57
C SER A 71 19.05 9.36 -27.28
N PHE A 72 20.20 9.15 -26.65
CA PHE A 72 21.15 10.19 -26.28
C PHE A 72 22.35 10.17 -27.22
N TYR A 73 22.32 11.04 -28.24
CA TYR A 73 23.37 11.09 -29.27
C TYR A 73 23.84 12.51 -29.49
N ASP A 74 25.16 12.73 -29.56
CA ASP A 74 25.78 14.05 -29.77
C ASP A 74 25.25 15.13 -28.81
N LYS A 75 25.19 14.80 -27.51
CA LYS A 75 24.68 15.67 -26.42
C LYS A 75 23.23 16.15 -26.61
N LYS A 76 22.47 15.54 -27.52
CA LYS A 76 21.06 15.81 -27.77
C LYS A 76 20.22 14.60 -27.42
N ILE A 77 18.97 14.89 -27.05
CA ILE A 77 17.96 13.87 -26.74
C ILE A 77 17.06 13.72 -27.96
N ASN A 78 16.98 12.51 -28.50
CA ASN A 78 15.99 12.12 -29.50
C ASN A 78 14.75 11.63 -28.75
N TRP A 79 13.73 12.48 -28.68
CA TRP A 79 12.55 12.22 -27.88
C TRP A 79 11.68 11.14 -28.50
N GLY A 80 11.38 10.11 -27.73
CA GLY A 80 10.24 9.22 -27.94
C GLY A 80 9.04 9.65 -27.11
N TYR A 81 7.94 8.91 -27.23
CA TYR A 81 6.76 9.07 -26.40
C TYR A 81 6.29 7.74 -25.83
N ASN A 82 5.69 7.78 -24.65
CA ASN A 82 5.01 6.67 -24.02
C ASN A 82 3.61 7.11 -23.58
N SER A 83 2.65 6.19 -23.68
CA SER A 83 1.31 6.35 -23.13
C SER A 83 0.93 5.06 -22.41
N TYR A 84 0.13 5.16 -21.35
CA TYR A 84 -0.32 4.00 -20.60
C TYR A 84 -1.74 4.14 -20.08
N VAL A 85 -2.38 2.98 -19.91
CA VAL A 85 -3.61 2.80 -19.15
C VAL A 85 -3.38 1.64 -18.20
N SER A 86 -3.76 1.80 -16.93
CA SER A 86 -3.72 0.72 -15.96
C SER A 86 -5.00 0.61 -15.15
N ILE A 87 -5.28 -0.61 -14.72
CA ILE A 87 -6.31 -0.93 -13.74
C ILE A 87 -5.58 -1.39 -12.50
N ASP A 88 -5.72 -0.65 -11.40
CA ASP A 88 -5.00 -0.89 -10.17
C ASP A 88 -5.96 -1.35 -9.07
N LYS A 89 -5.51 -2.33 -8.29
CA LYS A 89 -6.18 -2.90 -7.14
C LYS A 89 -5.26 -2.80 -5.93
N GLN A 90 -5.65 -2.03 -4.94
CA GLN A 90 -5.00 -2.06 -3.63
C GLN A 90 -5.44 -3.29 -2.86
N ILE A 91 -4.47 -4.10 -2.42
CA ILE A 91 -4.71 -5.29 -1.60
C ILE A 91 -4.74 -4.89 -0.12
N ASN A 92 -3.84 -3.98 0.27
CA ASN A 92 -3.85 -3.34 1.57
C ASN A 92 -3.36 -1.88 1.43
N HIS A 93 -3.06 -1.20 2.54
CA HIS A 93 -2.61 0.21 2.55
C HIS A 93 -1.16 0.37 2.01
N ILE A 94 -0.37 -0.70 1.96
CA ILE A 94 1.02 -0.70 1.49
C ILE A 94 1.14 -1.30 0.07
N PHE A 95 0.44 -2.39 -0.22
CA PHE A 95 0.63 -3.19 -1.41
C PHE A 95 -0.59 -3.16 -2.33
N GLY A 96 -0.33 -2.97 -3.62
CA GLY A 96 -1.29 -3.07 -4.70
C GLY A 96 -0.79 -3.91 -5.87
N LEU A 97 -1.72 -4.29 -6.73
CA LEU A 97 -1.49 -5.01 -7.97
C LEU A 97 -2.11 -4.22 -9.11
N SER A 98 -1.47 -4.18 -10.27
CA SER A 98 -1.93 -3.43 -11.43
C SER A 98 -1.73 -4.20 -12.71
N ILE A 99 -2.71 -4.15 -13.60
CA ILE A 99 -2.55 -4.57 -14.99
C ILE A 99 -2.38 -3.30 -15.81
N ILE A 100 -1.26 -3.20 -16.52
CA ILE A 100 -0.92 -2.03 -17.32
C ILE A 100 -0.78 -2.42 -18.79
N TYR A 101 -1.33 -1.58 -19.66
CA TYR A 101 -1.04 -1.58 -21.09
C TYR A 101 -0.32 -0.28 -21.45
N GLN A 102 0.78 -0.39 -22.20
CA GLN A 102 1.62 0.72 -22.61
C GLN A 102 1.83 0.68 -24.11
N ARG A 103 1.86 1.86 -24.73
CA ARG A 103 2.18 2.01 -26.15
C ARG A 103 3.02 3.26 -26.35
N GLY A 104 4.02 3.16 -27.22
CA GLY A 104 4.90 4.29 -27.50
C GLY A 104 5.80 4.09 -28.71
N GLU A 105 6.70 5.05 -28.86
CA GLU A 105 7.77 5.06 -29.85
C GLU A 105 9.04 5.58 -29.20
N THR A 106 10.17 4.89 -29.38
CA THR A 106 11.51 5.43 -29.10
C THR A 106 12.19 5.85 -30.41
N ASN A 107 13.04 6.87 -30.30
CA ASN A 107 13.92 7.31 -31.39
C ASN A 107 15.36 7.19 -30.90
N GLN A 108 16.20 6.49 -31.64
CA GLN A 108 17.56 6.20 -31.23
C GLN A 108 18.54 6.30 -32.40
N LYS A 109 19.81 6.53 -32.09
CA LYS A 109 20.87 6.72 -33.08
C LYS A 109 22.13 6.03 -32.64
N ALA A 110 22.90 5.58 -33.62
CA ALA A 110 24.28 5.17 -33.44
C ALA A 110 25.07 5.40 -34.72
N GLN A 111 26.38 5.30 -34.61
CA GLN A 111 27.27 5.25 -35.75
C GLN A 111 28.19 4.04 -35.57
N LEU A 112 28.32 3.24 -36.63
CA LEU A 112 29.25 2.12 -36.64
C LEU A 112 30.71 2.62 -36.58
N ASP A 113 31.62 1.76 -36.12
CA ASP A 113 33.04 2.08 -36.12
C ASP A 113 33.69 1.88 -37.51
N GLY A 114 34.83 2.56 -37.72
CA GLY A 114 35.71 2.36 -38.87
C GLY A 114 35.08 2.73 -40.23
N VAL A 115 35.50 2.00 -41.28
CA VAL A 115 35.08 2.26 -42.67
C VAL A 115 33.57 2.04 -42.86
N ALA A 116 32.99 1.07 -42.14
CA ALA A 116 31.56 0.81 -42.18
C ALA A 116 30.76 2.04 -41.68
N GLY A 117 31.20 2.65 -40.58
CA GLY A 117 30.64 3.90 -40.05
C GLY A 117 30.76 5.11 -40.96
N GLN A 118 31.86 5.22 -41.70
CA GLN A 118 32.04 6.30 -42.68
C GLN A 118 31.08 6.17 -43.87
N LEU A 119 30.78 4.94 -44.28
CA LEU A 119 29.85 4.65 -45.39
C LEU A 119 28.38 4.74 -44.95
N ALA A 120 28.04 4.18 -43.79
CA ALA A 120 26.69 4.19 -43.22
C ALA A 120 26.28 5.57 -42.70
N GLY A 121 27.23 6.37 -42.24
CA GLY A 121 26.91 7.60 -41.51
C GLY A 121 26.23 7.29 -40.19
N VAL A 122 25.43 8.24 -39.70
CA VAL A 122 24.65 8.07 -38.47
C VAL A 122 23.38 7.30 -38.78
N GLY A 123 23.29 6.08 -38.28
CA GLY A 123 22.08 5.27 -38.29
C GLY A 123 21.02 5.86 -37.37
N VAL A 124 19.79 5.92 -37.85
CA VAL A 124 18.62 6.38 -37.10
C VAL A 124 17.62 5.24 -37.04
N ALA A 125 17.35 4.73 -35.84
CA ALA A 125 16.31 3.74 -35.64
C ALA A 125 15.12 4.31 -34.87
N LYS A 126 13.97 3.69 -35.17
CA LYS A 126 12.71 3.94 -34.48
C LYS A 126 12.13 2.62 -34.05
N THR A 127 11.65 2.56 -32.81
CA THR A 127 10.98 1.37 -32.27
C THR A 127 9.60 1.77 -31.79
N LYS A 128 8.56 1.28 -32.47
CA LYS A 128 7.19 1.36 -31.99
C LYS A 128 6.89 0.14 -31.15
N TYR A 129 6.33 0.31 -29.97
CA TYR A 129 6.09 -0.80 -29.06
C TYR A 129 4.69 -0.79 -28.46
N ASP A 130 4.21 -1.98 -28.17
CA ASP A 130 2.97 -2.29 -27.47
C ASP A 130 3.29 -3.30 -26.37
N GLN A 131 2.85 -3.03 -25.15
CA GLN A 131 3.26 -3.79 -23.98
C GLN A 131 2.09 -4.02 -23.04
N ILE A 132 2.03 -5.22 -22.46
CA ILE A 132 1.08 -5.55 -21.40
C ILE A 132 1.83 -6.21 -20.25
N ALA A 133 1.61 -5.74 -19.03
CA ALA A 133 2.30 -6.26 -17.85
C ALA A 133 1.39 -6.34 -16.63
N LEU A 134 1.77 -7.27 -15.75
CA LEU A 134 1.31 -7.34 -14.37
C LEU A 134 2.35 -6.68 -13.48
N MET A 135 1.91 -5.74 -12.66
CA MET A 135 2.73 -4.87 -11.83
C MET A 135 2.38 -5.02 -10.35
N GLY A 136 3.37 -5.14 -9.48
CA GLY A 136 3.24 -4.83 -8.06
C GLY A 136 3.45 -3.33 -7.81
N ASP A 137 2.68 -2.78 -6.87
CA ASP A 137 2.77 -1.42 -6.36
C ASP A 137 3.06 -1.47 -4.85
N ILE A 138 4.14 -0.82 -4.41
CA ILE A 138 4.48 -0.65 -2.99
C ILE A 138 4.42 0.83 -2.64
N ASN A 139 3.50 1.21 -1.77
CA ASN A 139 3.42 2.54 -1.17
C ASN A 139 4.43 2.68 -0.02
N PHE A 140 5.62 3.19 -0.34
CA PHE A 140 6.69 3.42 0.63
C PHE A 140 6.32 4.47 1.68
N SER A 141 5.47 5.44 1.35
CA SER A 141 5.01 6.44 2.31
C SER A 141 4.18 5.85 3.44
N ASN A 142 3.37 4.83 3.16
CA ASN A 142 2.67 4.07 4.20
C ASN A 142 3.58 3.04 4.89
N LEU A 143 4.48 2.38 4.15
CA LEU A 143 5.38 1.37 4.73
C LEU A 143 6.37 1.97 5.74
N LEU A 144 6.92 3.14 5.42
CA LEU A 144 7.92 3.84 6.24
C LEU A 144 7.30 4.92 7.13
N ARG A 145 5.97 4.87 7.31
CA ARG A 145 5.26 5.84 8.13
C ARG A 145 5.68 5.69 9.58
N ARG A 146 6.11 6.79 10.18
CA ARG A 146 6.36 6.84 11.62
C ARG A 146 5.06 6.78 12.40
N VAL A 147 5.06 6.00 13.47
CA VAL A 147 3.89 5.80 14.35
C VAL A 147 3.49 7.05 15.13
N ASP A 148 4.40 8.01 15.31
CA ASP A 148 4.12 9.26 16.03
C ASP A 148 3.63 10.40 15.11
N ASN A 149 3.58 10.16 13.79
CA ASN A 149 3.13 11.16 12.82
C ASN A 149 1.63 11.03 12.50
N HIS A 150 0.85 11.94 13.08
CA HIS A 150 -0.61 11.99 12.96
C HIS A 150 -1.10 12.86 11.78
N SER A 151 -0.19 13.49 11.03
CA SER A 151 -0.58 14.40 9.95
C SER A 151 -1.16 13.65 8.74
N PRO A 152 -2.23 14.16 8.11
CA PRO A 152 -2.67 13.64 6.82
C PRO A 152 -1.65 14.04 5.75
N TYR A 153 -1.10 13.06 5.03
CA TYR A 153 -0.22 13.34 3.92
C TYR A 153 -1.01 13.35 2.60
N ARG A 154 -0.56 14.18 1.66
CA ARG A 154 -1.11 14.22 0.30
C ARG A 154 -0.14 13.74 -0.76
N TRP A 155 1.11 13.44 -0.38
CA TRP A 155 2.15 12.94 -1.28
C TRP A 155 2.54 11.53 -0.87
N ALA A 156 2.56 10.60 -1.82
CA ALA A 156 2.97 9.23 -1.62
C ALA A 156 4.08 8.85 -2.59
N LEU A 157 5.15 8.25 -2.08
CA LEU A 157 6.18 7.61 -2.88
C LEU A 157 5.81 6.14 -3.09
N HIS A 158 5.84 5.72 -4.35
CA HIS A 158 5.51 4.38 -4.79
C HIS A 158 6.70 3.72 -5.49
N GLY A 159 6.84 2.41 -5.28
CA GLY A 159 7.73 1.54 -6.05
C GLY A 159 6.91 0.61 -6.93
N TYR A 160 7.33 0.46 -8.17
CA TYR A 160 6.70 -0.41 -9.15
C TYR A 160 7.67 -1.48 -9.61
N ALA A 161 7.21 -2.72 -9.74
CA ALA A 161 7.96 -3.79 -10.38
C ALA A 161 6.99 -4.77 -11.02
N GLY A 162 7.30 -5.26 -12.21
CA GLY A 162 6.40 -6.15 -12.93
C GLY A 162 7.02 -6.82 -14.13
N ILE A 163 6.24 -7.74 -14.68
CA ILE A 163 6.62 -8.60 -15.79
C ILE A 163 5.47 -8.68 -16.78
N GLY A 164 5.80 -8.87 -18.04
CA GLY A 164 4.81 -8.79 -19.10
C GLY A 164 5.30 -9.31 -20.44
N PHE A 165 4.53 -9.00 -21.47
CA PHE A 165 4.83 -9.31 -22.86
C PHE A 165 4.90 -8.03 -23.68
N MET A 166 5.87 -7.95 -24.59
CA MET A 166 6.10 -6.80 -25.45
C MET A 166 6.10 -7.18 -26.92
N GLY A 167 5.40 -6.41 -27.74
CA GLY A 167 5.52 -6.44 -29.18
C GLY A 167 6.16 -5.14 -29.62
N TYR A 168 6.93 -5.19 -30.70
CA TYR A 168 7.51 -4.00 -31.27
C TYR A 168 7.81 -4.15 -32.76
N HIS A 169 7.83 -3.00 -33.42
CA HIS A 169 8.24 -2.86 -34.80
C HIS A 169 9.38 -1.86 -34.88
N THR A 170 10.55 -2.31 -35.35
CA THR A 170 11.73 -1.47 -35.52
C THR A 170 12.00 -1.18 -36.99
N SER A 171 12.60 -0.01 -37.23
CA SER A 171 13.12 0.38 -38.54
C SER A 171 14.42 1.13 -38.37
N LEU A 172 15.47 0.72 -39.08
CA LEU A 172 16.77 1.39 -39.10
C LEU A 172 17.04 2.05 -40.45
N HIS A 173 17.45 3.32 -40.41
CA HIS A 173 17.74 4.15 -41.57
C HIS A 173 19.18 4.67 -41.51
N ASP A 174 20.02 4.28 -42.48
CA ASP A 174 21.38 4.78 -42.66
C ASP A 174 21.66 5.09 -44.16
N ASN A 175 22.88 5.51 -44.49
CA ASN A 175 23.24 5.81 -45.89
C ASN A 175 23.75 4.59 -46.68
N ASN A 176 23.84 3.42 -46.05
CA ASN A 176 24.48 2.24 -46.62
C ASN A 176 23.50 1.07 -46.70
N GLU A 177 23.01 0.58 -45.57
CA GLU A 177 22.14 -0.58 -45.46
C GLU A 177 20.67 -0.29 -45.77
N TYR A 178 20.17 0.93 -45.54
CA TYR A 178 18.80 1.35 -45.82
C TYR A 178 18.56 1.63 -47.32
N ARG A 179 18.86 0.65 -48.18
CA ARG A 179 18.47 0.64 -49.59
C ARG A 179 18.29 -0.77 -50.07
N TRP A 180 17.28 -0.99 -50.92
CA TRP A 180 17.23 -2.21 -51.70
C TRP A 180 18.35 -2.20 -52.73
N SER A 181 19.19 -3.24 -52.73
CA SER A 181 20.23 -3.42 -53.74
C SER A 181 20.39 -4.92 -54.00
N THR A 182 20.53 -5.30 -55.26
CA THR A 182 20.81 -6.70 -55.65
C THR A 182 22.31 -6.95 -55.81
N ASN A 183 23.13 -5.90 -55.94
CA ASN A 183 24.59 -6.01 -56.00
C ASN A 183 25.30 -4.76 -55.41
N PRO A 184 25.90 -4.85 -54.20
CA PRO A 184 25.79 -5.97 -53.27
C PRO A 184 24.36 -6.13 -52.75
N ALA A 185 23.97 -7.35 -52.37
CA ALA A 185 22.65 -7.62 -51.78
C ALA A 185 22.44 -6.80 -50.49
N ARG A 186 21.36 -6.03 -50.40
CA ARG A 186 20.96 -5.21 -49.24
C ARG A 186 19.45 -5.18 -49.11
N VAL A 187 18.98 -5.32 -47.86
CA VAL A 187 17.56 -5.26 -47.50
C VAL A 187 17.43 -4.29 -46.33
N PRO A 188 16.55 -3.28 -46.41
CA PRO A 188 16.26 -2.41 -45.28
C PRO A 188 15.90 -3.21 -44.03
N LEU A 189 16.45 -2.80 -42.89
CA LEU A 189 16.35 -3.55 -41.66
C LEU A 189 15.07 -3.14 -40.92
N PHE A 190 14.09 -4.04 -41.00
CA PHE A 190 12.84 -3.98 -40.27
C PHE A 190 12.70 -5.23 -39.42
N ILE A 191 12.33 -5.06 -38.16
CA ILE A 191 12.06 -6.16 -37.24
C ILE A 191 10.63 -6.02 -36.77
N ASP A 192 9.87 -7.12 -36.83
CA ASP A 192 8.49 -7.19 -36.37
C ASP A 192 8.38 -8.31 -35.33
N GLN A 193 8.43 -7.91 -34.07
CA GLN A 193 8.19 -8.78 -32.92
C GLN A 193 6.73 -8.64 -32.50
N LYS A 194 5.97 -9.73 -32.65
CA LYS A 194 4.59 -9.79 -32.16
C LYS A 194 4.57 -10.15 -30.68
N ILE A 195 3.54 -9.66 -29.97
CA ILE A 195 3.25 -10.10 -28.62
C ILE A 195 2.96 -11.61 -28.65
N ASP A 196 3.84 -12.37 -28.02
CA ASP A 196 3.73 -13.82 -27.85
C ASP A 196 4.29 -14.23 -26.47
N ILE A 197 4.06 -15.47 -26.06
CA ILE A 197 4.53 -16.04 -24.79
C ILE A 197 6.06 -15.99 -24.63
N ASN A 198 6.80 -15.88 -25.73
CA ASN A 198 8.26 -15.77 -25.74
C ASN A 198 8.76 -14.31 -25.68
N SER A 199 7.87 -13.33 -25.84
CA SER A 199 8.21 -11.89 -25.89
C SER A 199 8.25 -11.25 -24.49
N PHE A 200 8.81 -11.99 -23.54
CA PHE A 200 8.78 -11.62 -22.13
C PHE A 200 9.67 -10.41 -21.86
N TYR A 201 9.16 -9.45 -21.08
CA TYR A 201 9.94 -8.32 -20.62
C TYR A 201 9.67 -8.03 -19.14
N SER A 202 10.54 -7.26 -18.51
CA SER A 202 10.36 -6.82 -17.13
C SER A 202 10.48 -5.31 -17.03
N GLN A 203 9.83 -4.73 -16.02
CA GLN A 203 9.92 -3.31 -15.77
C GLN A 203 9.88 -3.01 -14.28
N PHE A 204 10.57 -1.96 -13.87
CA PHE A 204 10.51 -1.43 -12.52
C PHE A 204 10.66 0.07 -12.52
N GLY A 205 10.25 0.73 -11.45
CA GLY A 205 10.28 2.17 -11.41
C GLY A 205 9.79 2.75 -10.11
N LEU A 206 9.72 4.08 -10.11
CA LEU A 206 9.25 4.87 -8.98
C LEU A 206 8.11 5.77 -9.42
N GLY A 207 7.15 5.96 -8.53
CA GLY A 207 6.03 6.86 -8.67
C GLY A 207 5.98 7.89 -7.56
N LEU A 208 5.66 9.12 -7.89
CA LEU A 208 5.23 10.13 -6.93
C LEU A 208 3.77 10.45 -7.19
N LYS A 209 2.90 10.08 -6.26
CA LYS A 209 1.45 10.34 -6.32
C LYS A 209 1.09 11.52 -5.42
N TYR A 210 0.15 12.34 -5.88
CA TYR A 210 -0.44 13.43 -5.13
C TYR A 210 -1.96 13.28 -5.05
N ASN A 211 -2.50 13.27 -3.84
CA ASN A 211 -3.93 13.19 -3.56
C ASN A 211 -4.60 14.55 -3.76
N VAL A 212 -5.26 14.70 -4.92
CA VAL A 212 -6.01 15.92 -5.26
C VAL A 212 -7.37 15.91 -4.59
N SER A 213 -8.08 14.78 -4.66
CA SER A 213 -9.44 14.66 -4.14
C SER A 213 -9.81 13.20 -3.84
N LYS A 214 -11.02 13.00 -3.30
CA LYS A 214 -11.59 11.65 -3.09
C LYS A 214 -11.69 10.82 -4.37
N LEU A 215 -11.68 11.45 -5.55
CA LEU A 215 -11.85 10.80 -6.86
C LEU A 215 -10.56 10.72 -7.67
N ILE A 216 -9.61 11.64 -7.45
CA ILE A 216 -8.50 11.85 -8.38
C ILE A 216 -7.18 11.95 -7.61
N ASP A 217 -6.18 11.23 -8.11
CA ASP A 217 -4.76 11.45 -7.84
C ASP A 217 -4.04 11.91 -9.12
N VAL A 218 -2.98 12.68 -8.96
CA VAL A 218 -2.02 12.96 -10.03
C VAL A 218 -0.75 12.16 -9.74
N GLU A 219 -0.12 11.63 -10.79
CA GLU A 219 1.04 10.76 -10.68
C GLU A 219 2.16 11.22 -11.62
N ALA A 220 3.39 11.24 -11.11
CA ALA A 220 4.60 11.23 -11.93
C ALA A 220 5.28 9.87 -11.78
N ARG A 221 5.58 9.20 -12.91
CA ARG A 221 6.14 7.84 -12.91
C ARG A 221 7.38 7.76 -13.79
N ALA A 222 8.48 7.29 -13.22
CA ALA A 222 9.69 6.95 -13.96
C ALA A 222 9.84 5.42 -13.98
N MET A 223 9.81 4.81 -15.17
CA MET A 223 9.93 3.37 -15.36
C MET A 223 11.17 3.05 -16.17
N TYR A 224 11.88 2.01 -15.76
CA TYR A 224 12.95 1.36 -16.50
C TYR A 224 12.43 0.01 -17.00
N ILE A 225 12.59 -0.23 -18.29
CA ILE A 225 12.04 -1.38 -19.02
C ILE A 225 13.20 -2.18 -19.56
N LEU A 226 13.27 -3.44 -19.16
CA LEU A 226 14.23 -4.42 -19.64
C LEU A 226 13.54 -5.30 -20.66
N SER A 227 13.93 -5.14 -21.93
CA SER A 227 13.39 -5.95 -23.02
C SER A 227 13.79 -7.42 -22.89
N GLY A 228 15.03 -7.69 -22.45
CA GLY A 228 15.63 -9.02 -22.56
C GLY A 228 15.97 -9.40 -24.00
N ASP A 229 15.93 -8.42 -24.92
CA ASP A 229 15.92 -8.60 -26.36
C ASP A 229 16.88 -7.57 -26.99
N ASP A 230 17.75 -8.07 -27.88
CA ASP A 230 18.87 -7.36 -28.52
C ASP A 230 18.43 -6.68 -29.82
N GLU A 231 17.18 -6.93 -30.24
CA GLU A 231 16.61 -6.39 -31.46
C GLU A 231 15.69 -5.19 -31.19
N PHE A 232 15.44 -4.88 -29.92
CA PHE A 232 14.46 -3.88 -29.50
C PHE A 232 14.89 -2.45 -29.84
N ASP A 233 16.19 -2.15 -29.92
CA ASP A 233 16.67 -0.84 -30.37
C ASP A 233 16.74 -0.68 -31.91
N GLY A 234 16.47 -1.75 -32.65
CA GLY A 234 16.48 -1.77 -34.11
C GLY A 234 17.85 -1.89 -34.76
N GLY A 235 18.90 -2.30 -34.04
CA GLY A 235 20.24 -2.52 -34.60
C GLY A 235 20.35 -3.74 -35.53
N GLY A 236 19.36 -4.63 -35.55
CA GLY A 236 19.29 -5.75 -36.49
C GLY A 236 18.91 -7.06 -35.86
N TRP A 237 19.02 -8.15 -36.62
CA TRP A 237 18.75 -9.49 -36.13
C TRP A 237 19.96 -10.03 -35.38
N ALA A 238 19.80 -10.40 -34.11
CA ALA A 238 20.86 -11.02 -33.34
C ALA A 238 21.08 -12.46 -33.81
N GLY A 239 22.30 -12.78 -34.27
CA GLY A 239 22.60 -14.10 -34.77
C GLY A 239 24.09 -14.45 -34.87
N PRO A 240 24.44 -15.71 -35.20
CA PRO A 240 25.83 -16.14 -35.34
C PRO A 240 26.61 -15.34 -36.38
N GLY A 241 25.91 -14.79 -37.38
CA GLY A 241 26.48 -13.93 -38.42
C GLY A 241 26.95 -12.57 -37.92
N ASP A 242 26.54 -12.12 -36.73
CA ASP A 242 27.02 -10.85 -36.18
C ASP A 242 28.49 -11.01 -35.77
N TYR A 243 28.86 -12.13 -35.17
CA TYR A 243 30.24 -12.37 -34.72
C TYR A 243 31.22 -12.75 -35.82
N ASP A 244 30.73 -13.06 -37.04
CA ASP A 244 31.59 -13.32 -38.19
C ASP A 244 32.02 -12.01 -38.86
N VAL A 245 33.33 -11.77 -38.88
CA VAL A 245 33.99 -10.63 -39.52
C VAL A 245 33.77 -10.57 -41.03
N ASN A 246 33.46 -11.70 -41.66
CA ASN A 246 33.19 -11.78 -43.11
C ASN A 246 31.70 -11.67 -43.44
N SER A 247 30.83 -11.68 -42.44
CA SER A 247 29.40 -11.57 -42.64
C SER A 247 29.02 -10.15 -43.06
N LYS A 248 28.08 -10.07 -44.01
CA LYS A 248 27.57 -8.83 -44.58
C LYS A 248 26.31 -8.30 -43.86
N VAL A 249 25.98 -8.91 -42.72
CA VAL A 249 24.88 -8.44 -41.85
C VAL A 249 25.26 -7.11 -41.21
N SER A 250 24.23 -6.34 -40.85
CA SER A 250 24.41 -5.13 -40.08
C SER A 250 25.11 -5.42 -38.76
N LYS A 251 25.97 -4.49 -38.32
CA LYS A 251 26.80 -4.66 -37.13
C LYS A 251 26.40 -3.71 -35.99
N TYR A 252 25.19 -3.14 -36.03
CA TYR A 252 24.76 -2.26 -34.95
C TYR A 252 24.56 -3.01 -33.63
N ASN A 253 24.03 -4.25 -33.61
CA ASN A 253 23.91 -5.13 -32.41
C ASN A 253 25.26 -5.58 -31.79
N MET A 254 26.38 -4.97 -32.21
CA MET A 254 27.72 -5.29 -31.72
C MET A 254 28.44 -4.09 -31.15
N LEU A 255 27.81 -2.91 -31.13
CA LEU A 255 28.39 -1.71 -30.54
C LEU A 255 28.57 -1.87 -29.03
N ASN A 256 27.70 -2.68 -28.43
CA ASN A 256 27.65 -3.07 -27.06
C ASN A 256 27.72 -4.61 -26.96
N LYS A 257 28.21 -5.11 -25.82
CA LYS A 257 28.30 -6.56 -25.55
C LYS A 257 27.09 -7.09 -24.79
N HIS A 258 26.21 -6.20 -24.35
CA HIS A 258 24.95 -6.58 -23.72
C HIS A 258 23.99 -7.18 -24.77
N ARG A 259 22.97 -7.88 -24.28
CA ARG A 259 22.02 -8.66 -25.10
C ARG A 259 20.57 -8.20 -24.94
N SER A 260 20.40 -7.02 -24.38
CA SER A 260 19.11 -6.52 -23.92
C SER A 260 19.13 -5.02 -24.02
N ASP A 261 18.30 -4.51 -24.90
CA ASP A 261 18.13 -3.08 -25.10
C ASP A 261 17.04 -2.54 -24.19
N ASN A 262 17.45 -1.64 -23.31
CA ASN A 262 16.60 -1.18 -22.23
C ASN A 262 16.24 0.29 -22.42
N MET A 263 14.96 0.57 -22.22
CA MET A 263 14.43 1.92 -22.29
C MET A 263 13.99 2.44 -20.93
N MET A 264 13.95 3.75 -20.82
CA MET A 264 13.40 4.46 -19.68
C MET A 264 12.23 5.33 -20.15
N THR A 265 11.16 5.36 -19.36
CA THR A 265 10.02 6.26 -19.60
C THR A 265 9.82 7.17 -18.41
N VAL A 266 9.44 8.42 -18.68
CA VAL A 266 9.07 9.40 -17.66
C VAL A 266 7.70 9.93 -18.04
N ASN A 267 6.70 9.65 -17.20
CA ASN A 267 5.29 9.85 -17.49
C ASN A 267 4.64 10.76 -16.45
N LEU A 268 3.67 11.54 -16.89
CA LEU A 268 2.69 12.19 -16.03
C LEU A 268 1.32 11.57 -16.29
N GLY A 269 0.54 11.38 -15.23
CA GLY A 269 -0.73 10.69 -15.31
C GLY A 269 -1.73 11.14 -14.26
N VAL A 270 -2.95 10.66 -14.44
CA VAL A 270 -4.09 10.89 -13.55
C VAL A 270 -4.67 9.52 -13.19
N SER A 271 -4.91 9.30 -11.91
CA SER A 271 -5.54 8.08 -11.39
C SER A 271 -6.93 8.40 -10.85
N PHE A 272 -7.93 7.68 -11.34
CA PHE A 272 -9.32 7.81 -10.96
C PHE A 272 -9.67 6.72 -9.95
N LYS A 273 -9.95 7.11 -8.70
CA LYS A 273 -10.38 6.21 -7.62
C LYS A 273 -11.82 5.77 -7.88
N LEU A 274 -12.04 4.46 -7.94
CA LEU A 274 -13.33 3.87 -8.18
C LEU A 274 -13.98 3.40 -6.87
N GLY A 275 -15.21 3.84 -6.65
CA GLY A 275 -16.05 3.38 -5.55
C GLY A 275 -16.83 4.50 -4.88
N LYS A 276 -17.59 4.12 -3.86
CA LYS A 276 -18.53 5.01 -3.16
C LYS A 276 -18.01 5.52 -1.81
N HIS A 277 -16.85 5.04 -1.36
CA HIS A 277 -16.29 5.41 -0.07
C HIS A 277 -15.61 6.78 -0.15
N MET A 278 -15.53 7.45 1.01
CA MET A 278 -14.99 8.81 1.11
C MET A 278 -13.47 8.89 0.96
N SER A 279 -12.76 7.78 1.23
CA SER A 279 -11.31 7.68 1.14
C SER A 279 -10.88 6.40 0.42
N SER A 280 -9.69 6.44 -0.17
CA SER A 280 -9.06 5.28 -0.78
C SER A 280 -8.06 4.64 0.18
N LEU A 281 -7.94 3.32 0.10
CA LEU A 281 -7.10 2.50 0.96
C LEU A 281 -5.62 2.92 0.91
N ALA A 282 -5.14 3.40 -0.24
CA ALA A 282 -3.78 3.88 -0.42
C ALA A 282 -3.45 5.14 0.42
N TRP A 283 -4.47 5.90 0.82
CA TRP A 283 -4.31 7.17 1.55
C TRP A 283 -4.77 7.09 3.01
N HIS A 284 -5.05 5.88 3.51
CA HIS A 284 -5.55 5.67 4.85
C HIS A 284 -4.47 5.06 5.76
N ASP A 285 -4.32 5.65 6.95
CA ASP A 285 -3.45 5.11 7.99
C ASP A 285 -4.17 3.99 8.75
N PRO A 286 -3.63 2.76 8.81
CA PRO A 286 -4.26 1.67 9.54
C PRO A 286 -4.44 1.94 11.05
N LEU A 287 -3.60 2.79 11.66
CA LEU A 287 -3.63 3.08 13.09
C LEU A 287 -4.55 4.24 13.47
N GLN A 288 -4.98 5.04 12.49
CA GLN A 288 -5.81 6.23 12.73
C GLN A 288 -7.11 5.91 13.48
N GLU A 289 -7.73 4.77 13.20
CA GLU A 289 -8.94 4.34 13.91
C GLU A 289 -8.66 3.98 15.37
N ALA A 290 -7.52 3.33 15.64
CA ALA A 290 -7.14 2.99 17.01
C ALA A 290 -6.85 4.25 17.82
N TYR A 291 -6.09 5.20 17.25
CA TYR A 291 -5.81 6.48 17.89
C TYR A 291 -7.07 7.30 18.15
N TYR A 292 -8.00 7.33 17.19
CA TYR A 292 -9.28 8.01 17.38
C TYR A 292 -10.04 7.42 18.56
N ARG A 293 -10.16 6.08 18.65
CA ARG A 293 -10.85 5.43 19.76
C ARG A 293 -10.18 5.69 21.10
N THR A 294 -8.85 5.62 21.17
CA THR A 294 -8.10 5.96 22.38
C THR A 294 -8.37 7.40 22.80
N SER A 295 -8.35 8.35 21.86
CA SER A 295 -8.63 9.76 22.17
C SER A 295 -10.07 9.98 22.65
N VAL A 296 -11.04 9.23 22.14
CA VAL A 296 -12.43 9.31 22.61
C VAL A 296 -12.53 8.76 24.03
N LEU A 297 -11.82 7.68 24.35
CA LEU A 297 -11.81 7.11 25.70
C LEU A 297 -11.07 7.99 26.71
N GLU A 298 -9.95 8.59 26.32
CA GLU A 298 -9.19 9.52 27.17
C GLU A 298 -9.97 10.79 27.49
N ASN A 299 -10.79 11.26 26.53
CA ASN A 299 -11.63 12.44 26.70
C ASN A 299 -13.06 12.12 27.16
N ALA A 300 -13.41 10.84 27.34
CA ALA A 300 -14.68 10.48 27.92
C ALA A 300 -14.67 10.92 29.39
N SER A 301 -15.57 11.84 29.76
CA SER A 301 -15.77 12.16 31.16
C SER A 301 -16.19 10.89 31.88
N THR A 302 -15.39 10.45 32.85
CA THR A 302 -15.89 9.52 33.85
C THR A 302 -16.88 10.31 34.68
N ASP A 303 -18.17 10.19 34.37
CA ASP A 303 -19.23 10.66 35.25
C ASP A 303 -19.11 9.83 36.53
N PHE A 304 -18.35 10.36 37.49
CA PHE A 304 -18.29 9.80 38.82
C PHE A 304 -19.63 10.15 39.47
N VAL A 305 -20.57 9.21 39.40
CA VAL A 305 -21.87 9.34 40.08
C VAL A 305 -21.60 9.24 41.57
N VAL A 306 -21.53 10.40 42.22
CA VAL A 306 -21.45 10.51 43.68
C VAL A 306 -22.83 10.18 44.22
N CYS A 307 -22.92 9.19 45.11
CA CYS A 307 -24.17 8.78 45.78
C CYS A 307 -25.23 8.24 44.80
N GLU A 308 -24.87 7.20 44.05
CA GLU A 308 -25.78 6.49 43.15
C GLU A 308 -26.98 5.92 43.92
N LYS A 309 -26.77 5.45 45.15
CA LYS A 309 -27.84 4.91 46.02
C LYS A 309 -28.56 5.95 46.87
N GLY A 310 -28.10 7.20 46.88
CA GLY A 310 -28.67 8.28 47.71
C GLY A 310 -28.15 8.29 49.16
N ASP A 311 -28.94 8.89 50.05
CA ASP A 311 -28.76 9.00 51.50
C ASP A 311 -30.17 8.83 52.10
N ASN A 312 -30.51 7.58 52.46
CA ASN A 312 -31.90 7.21 52.80
C ASN A 312 -32.32 7.65 54.21
N ASP A 313 -31.41 7.66 55.17
CA ASP A 313 -31.67 8.09 56.55
C ASP A 313 -31.36 9.57 56.79
N ASN A 314 -30.79 10.26 55.78
CA ASN A 314 -30.47 11.69 55.77
C ASN A 314 -29.49 12.07 56.87
N ASP A 315 -28.52 11.21 57.16
CA ASP A 315 -27.45 11.49 58.12
C ASP A 315 -26.27 12.30 57.52
N GLY A 316 -26.26 12.47 56.20
CA GLY A 316 -25.26 13.23 55.45
C GLY A 316 -24.14 12.38 54.84
N VAL A 317 -24.18 11.06 54.99
CA VAL A 317 -23.29 10.09 54.34
C VAL A 317 -24.10 9.25 53.37
N CYS A 318 -23.62 9.13 52.13
CA CYS A 318 -24.35 8.40 51.12
C CYS A 318 -24.30 6.89 51.35
N ASP A 319 -25.42 6.20 51.11
CA ASP A 319 -25.62 4.74 51.23
C ASP A 319 -24.54 3.90 50.54
N ASP A 320 -23.87 4.46 49.53
CA ASP A 320 -22.74 3.81 48.84
C ASP A 320 -21.49 3.66 49.73
N TRP A 321 -21.33 4.53 50.72
CA TRP A 321 -20.18 4.62 51.63
C TRP A 321 -20.56 4.59 53.11
N ASP A 322 -21.85 4.68 53.40
CA ASP A 322 -22.42 4.59 54.74
C ASP A 322 -22.35 3.14 55.28
N ARG A 323 -21.88 3.01 56.51
CA ARG A 323 -21.78 1.75 57.25
C ARG A 323 -23.01 1.46 58.10
N GLU A 324 -23.82 2.46 58.41
CA GLU A 324 -25.02 2.38 59.22
C GLU A 324 -26.23 2.96 58.45
N LEU A 325 -26.71 2.20 57.45
CA LEU A 325 -27.81 2.56 56.53
C LEU A 325 -29.17 2.99 57.16
N ASN A 326 -29.28 3.02 58.49
CA ASN A 326 -30.48 3.42 59.21
C ASN A 326 -30.11 4.19 60.49
N THR A 327 -29.18 5.13 60.39
CA THR A 327 -28.84 6.05 61.47
C THR A 327 -30.12 6.75 61.99
N PRO A 328 -30.33 6.82 63.32
CA PRO A 328 -31.48 7.51 63.86
C PRO A 328 -31.49 9.00 63.53
N ALA A 329 -32.66 9.52 63.13
CA ALA A 329 -32.80 10.93 62.76
C ALA A 329 -32.34 11.88 63.89
N GLY A 330 -31.39 12.76 63.56
CA GLY A 330 -30.80 13.72 64.50
C GLY A 330 -29.56 13.22 65.25
N ALA A 331 -29.16 11.96 65.05
CA ALA A 331 -27.86 11.48 65.50
C ALA A 331 -26.74 12.21 64.75
N ARG A 332 -25.63 12.45 65.44
CA ARG A 332 -24.41 12.91 64.79
C ARG A 332 -23.64 11.67 64.36
N VAL A 333 -23.15 11.67 63.12
CA VAL A 333 -22.40 10.56 62.55
C VAL A 333 -20.95 10.92 62.28
N ASP A 334 -20.10 9.91 62.15
CA ASP A 334 -18.73 10.05 61.68
C ASP A 334 -18.66 10.08 60.13
N GLY A 335 -17.45 10.15 59.57
CA GLY A 335 -17.26 10.18 58.11
C GLY A 335 -17.64 8.89 57.38
N ALA A 336 -18.07 7.85 58.09
CA ALA A 336 -18.53 6.59 57.56
C ALA A 336 -20.04 6.36 57.82
N GLY A 337 -20.76 7.36 58.32
CA GLY A 337 -22.20 7.31 58.57
C GLY A 337 -22.59 6.59 59.87
N VAL A 338 -21.63 6.26 60.72
CA VAL A 338 -21.92 5.57 62.00
C VAL A 338 -22.27 6.59 63.07
N ALA A 339 -23.35 6.35 63.82
CA ALA A 339 -23.75 7.19 64.95
C ALA A 339 -22.66 7.27 66.02
N LEU A 340 -22.38 8.48 66.50
CA LEU A 340 -21.36 8.71 67.52
C LEU A 340 -21.79 8.12 68.87
N ASP A 341 -20.83 7.43 69.50
CA ASP A 341 -20.86 6.91 70.86
C ASP A 341 -19.49 7.24 71.47
N MET A 342 -19.41 8.36 72.20
CA MET A 342 -18.13 8.94 72.62
C MET A 342 -17.46 8.15 73.76
N ASP A 343 -18.24 7.50 74.63
CA ASP A 343 -17.72 6.74 75.76
C ASP A 343 -17.73 5.21 75.57
N LEU A 344 -18.27 4.76 74.43
CA LEU A 344 -18.26 3.39 73.93
C LEU A 344 -19.03 2.42 74.83
N ASP A 345 -20.11 2.88 75.47
CA ASP A 345 -20.98 2.07 76.31
C ASP A 345 -22.09 1.32 75.54
N GLY A 346 -22.24 1.62 74.25
CA GLY A 346 -23.22 1.03 73.35
C GLY A 346 -24.54 1.81 73.25
N VAL A 347 -24.67 2.95 73.93
CA VAL A 347 -25.76 3.91 73.79
C VAL A 347 -25.23 5.11 72.99
N ILE A 348 -25.77 5.33 71.79
CA ILE A 348 -25.35 6.48 70.97
C ILE A 348 -25.58 7.82 71.70
N ASP A 349 -24.72 8.80 71.42
CA ASP A 349 -24.72 10.14 72.02
C ASP A 349 -26.09 10.86 71.97
N LEU A 350 -26.94 10.49 71.00
CA LEU A 350 -28.31 11.01 70.86
C LEU A 350 -29.23 10.57 72.02
N TYR A 351 -29.03 9.36 72.52
CA TYR A 351 -29.85 8.74 73.57
C TYR A 351 -29.14 8.66 74.93
N ASP A 352 -27.84 8.96 74.95
CA ASP A 352 -27.04 9.03 76.16
C ASP A 352 -27.15 10.40 76.85
N LYS A 353 -27.55 10.40 78.13
CA LYS A 353 -27.58 11.60 78.97
C LYS A 353 -26.21 11.98 79.52
N CYS A 354 -25.27 11.06 79.53
CA CYS A 354 -23.95 11.14 80.13
C CYS A 354 -22.81 10.91 79.14
N VAL A 355 -22.93 11.41 77.90
CA VAL A 355 -22.04 11.30 76.70
C VAL A 355 -20.54 10.98 76.90
N THR A 356 -19.92 11.35 78.01
CA THR A 356 -18.49 11.15 78.31
C THR A 356 -18.21 10.07 79.37
N VAL A 357 -19.23 9.45 79.97
CA VAL A 357 -19.10 8.57 81.15
C VAL A 357 -19.98 7.32 81.00
N PRO A 358 -19.37 6.13 80.81
CA PRO A 358 -20.11 4.92 80.46
C PRO A 358 -21.19 4.53 81.46
N GLY A 359 -22.35 4.11 80.95
CA GLY A 359 -23.45 3.58 81.73
C GLY A 359 -24.24 2.48 81.01
N PRO A 360 -25.13 1.79 81.74
CA PRO A 360 -25.99 0.80 81.12
C PRO A 360 -27.14 1.47 80.33
N PRO A 361 -27.61 0.86 79.21
CA PRO A 361 -28.76 1.37 78.44
C PRO A 361 -30.03 1.58 79.28
N GLU A 362 -30.23 0.78 80.33
CA GLU A 362 -31.38 0.90 81.25
C GLU A 362 -31.41 2.24 82.00
N ASN A 363 -30.29 2.96 82.07
CA ASN A 363 -30.16 4.27 82.71
C ASN A 363 -29.76 5.38 81.71
N ASN A 364 -30.12 5.21 80.43
CA ASN A 364 -29.84 6.18 79.37
C ASN A 364 -28.34 6.56 79.29
N GLY A 365 -27.45 5.56 79.32
CA GLY A 365 -25.98 5.73 79.24
C GLY A 365 -25.33 6.38 80.47
N CYS A 366 -26.09 6.67 81.54
CA CYS A 366 -25.51 7.20 82.78
C CYS A 366 -25.11 6.11 83.78
N PRO A 367 -24.02 6.30 84.57
CA PRO A 367 -23.64 5.39 85.66
C PRO A 367 -24.76 5.16 86.68
N THR A 368 -24.91 3.92 87.15
CA THR A 368 -25.92 3.55 88.16
C THR A 368 -25.44 3.74 89.60
N THR A 369 -24.16 4.05 89.79
CA THR A 369 -23.53 4.33 91.09
C THR A 369 -23.17 5.81 91.18
N LYS A 370 -23.66 6.48 92.22
CA LYS A 370 -23.40 7.90 92.53
C LYS A 370 -21.94 8.19 92.85
#